data_AF-A0A926IYC5-F1
#
_entry.id   AF-A0A926IYC5-F1
#
_cell.length_a   1.000
_cell.length_b   1.000
_cell.length_c   1.000
_cell.angle_alpha   90.00
_cell.angle_beta   90.00
_cell.angle_gamma   90.00
#
_symmetry.space_group_name_H-M   'P 1'
#
loop_
_entity.id
_entity.type
_entity.pdbx_description
1 polymer ?
#
loop_
_entity_poly.entity_id
_entity_poly.type
_entity_poly.pdbx_seq_one_letter_code
_entity_poly.pdbx_strand_id
1 'polypeptide(L)'
;MARPELRTINAIARPSWSADEHQPVQNPDGNFNMSVVGKSGSGKSVTMNYITECVLAAGGRDFTIDIGGSYKYSCELFSGTYIDLDDNLSLNPFSNIGPAKNASPQEQNEYWQEVNSLITSIVASMARQRQDITDTEESILSDVIPFVINKHKQATTFTLIYEEMMLRSEEVGIPETTRAIIYELALTIKPFTKLGPWGSSLNAHVT
;
A
#
# COMPACT_ATOMS: atom_id res chain seq x y z
N MET A 1 -14.34 19.33 -4.00
CA MET A 1 -13.60 18.81 -2.83
C MET A 1 -12.21 18.44 -3.32
N ALA A 2 -11.16 19.09 -2.80
CA ALA A 2 -9.79 18.70 -3.11
C ALA A 2 -9.55 17.28 -2.58
N ARG A 3 -9.04 16.39 -3.44
CA ARG A 3 -8.71 15.01 -3.05
C ARG A 3 -7.50 15.06 -2.12
N PRO A 4 -7.44 14.24 -1.06
CA PRO A 4 -6.21 14.11 -0.26
C PRO A 4 -5.14 13.45 -1.13
N GLU A 5 -4.09 14.21 -1.44
CA GLU A 5 -2.93 13.74 -2.20
C GLU A 5 -2.02 13.00 -1.21
N LEU A 6 -1.90 11.68 -1.40
CA LEU A 6 -0.92 10.84 -0.70
C LEU A 6 0.37 10.91 -1.52
N ARG A 7 1.49 11.28 -0.93
CA ARG A 7 2.73 11.54 -1.69
C ARG A 7 3.92 10.89 -0.98
N THR A 8 4.79 10.19 -1.69
CA THR A 8 5.91 9.45 -1.09
C THR A 8 7.25 10.06 -1.47
N ILE A 9 8.14 10.20 -0.47
CA ILE A 9 9.54 10.58 -0.66
C ILE A 9 10.39 9.31 -0.65
N ASN A 10 11.41 9.25 -1.49
CA ASN A 10 12.53 8.32 -1.32
C ASN A 10 13.82 9.10 -1.47
N ALA A 11 14.51 9.35 -0.37
CA ALA A 11 15.81 10.03 -0.36
C ALA A 11 16.88 9.09 0.24
N ILE A 12 17.99 8.93 -0.48
CA ILE A 12 19.16 8.16 -0.04
C ILE A 12 20.33 9.13 0.06
N ALA A 13 20.72 9.49 1.28
CA ALA A 13 21.97 10.17 1.51
C ALA A 13 23.11 9.14 1.59
N ARG A 14 24.24 9.42 0.93
CA ARG A 14 25.47 8.63 1.04
C ARG A 14 26.55 9.51 1.69
N PRO A 15 26.67 9.56 3.02
CA PRO A 15 27.71 10.33 3.68
C PRO A 15 29.07 9.66 3.49
N SER A 16 30.13 10.44 3.59
CA SER A 16 31.52 9.96 3.52
C SER A 16 32.10 9.53 4.88
N TRP A 17 31.27 9.43 5.92
CA TRP A 17 31.65 9.07 7.30
C TRP A 17 30.85 7.86 7.80
N SER A 18 31.39 7.14 8.80
CA SER A 18 30.78 5.94 9.38
C SER A 18 29.47 6.25 10.11
N ALA A 19 28.43 5.49 9.82
CA ALA A 19 27.04 5.71 10.26
C ALA A 19 26.78 5.45 11.76
N ASP A 20 27.77 4.98 12.51
CA ASP A 20 27.55 4.42 13.86
C ASP A 20 27.56 5.46 14.99
N GLU A 21 27.99 6.71 14.76
CA GLU A 21 28.16 7.70 15.85
C GLU A 21 27.05 8.74 16.00
N HIS A 22 26.14 8.89 15.02
CA HIS A 22 25.17 9.99 15.00
C HIS A 22 23.77 9.56 14.59
N GLN A 23 23.06 8.87 15.49
CA GLN A 23 21.63 8.63 15.32
C GLN A 23 20.80 9.84 15.77
N PRO A 24 19.81 10.28 14.98
CA PRO A 24 19.02 11.49 15.26
C PRO A 24 18.10 11.34 16.48
N VAL A 25 17.72 10.10 16.80
CA VAL A 25 16.98 9.74 18.01
C VAL A 25 17.77 8.62 18.68
N GLN A 26 18.21 8.83 19.92
CA GLN A 26 18.91 7.80 20.68
C GLN A 26 17.91 6.94 21.43
N ASN A 27 17.92 5.63 21.18
CA ASN A 27 17.28 4.66 22.04
C ASN A 27 18.19 3.42 22.22
N PRO A 28 18.83 3.24 23.39
CA PRO A 28 19.66 2.07 23.66
C PRO A 28 18.86 0.76 23.71
N ASP A 29 17.53 0.82 23.90
CA ASP A 29 16.63 -0.34 23.94
C ASP A 29 16.13 -0.76 22.54
N GLY A 30 16.53 -0.04 21.47
CA GLY A 30 16.35 -0.47 20.07
C GLY A 30 15.02 -0.14 19.39
N ASN A 31 14.08 0.57 20.04
CA ASN A 31 12.81 0.98 19.43
C ASN A 31 12.78 2.48 19.10
N PHE A 32 12.69 2.84 17.82
CA PHE A 32 12.74 4.23 17.37
C PHE A 32 11.38 4.79 16.93
N ASN A 33 10.29 4.07 17.23
CA ASN A 33 8.94 4.52 16.92
C ASN A 33 8.60 5.81 17.68
N MET A 34 8.07 6.80 16.96
CA MET A 34 7.71 8.10 17.52
C MET A 34 6.28 8.49 17.13
N SER A 35 5.57 9.16 18.05
CA SER A 35 4.27 9.77 17.78
C SER A 35 4.34 11.26 18.09
N VAL A 36 3.95 12.10 17.11
CA VAL A 36 3.93 13.56 17.23
C VAL A 36 2.48 14.05 17.11
N VAL A 37 1.96 14.65 18.18
CA VAL A 37 0.56 15.06 18.29
C VAL A 37 0.46 16.57 18.53
N GLY A 38 -0.47 17.23 17.85
CA GLY A 38 -0.65 18.67 17.96
C GLY A 38 -1.74 19.19 17.01
N LYS A 39 -2.29 20.38 17.30
CA LYS A 39 -3.33 21.03 16.48
C LYS A 39 -2.78 21.42 15.10
N SER A 40 -3.67 21.68 14.13
CA SER A 40 -3.23 22.26 12.84
C SER A 40 -2.47 23.57 13.08
N GLY A 41 -1.35 23.78 12.38
CA GLY A 41 -0.46 24.93 12.56
C GLY A 41 0.48 24.87 13.78
N SER A 42 0.44 23.81 14.59
CA SER A 42 1.30 23.70 15.79
C SER A 42 2.77 23.33 15.51
N GLY A 43 3.19 23.31 14.24
CA GLY A 43 4.57 22.96 13.85
C GLY A 43 4.87 21.46 13.70
N LYS A 44 3.87 20.55 13.72
CA LYS A 44 4.11 19.10 13.55
C LYS A 44 4.96 18.77 12.32
N SER A 45 4.58 19.30 11.15
CA SER A 45 5.32 19.07 9.91
C SER A 45 6.72 19.68 9.94
N VAL A 46 6.90 20.81 10.63
CA VAL A 46 8.23 21.43 10.82
C VAL A 46 9.13 20.50 11.63
N THR A 47 8.63 19.98 12.75
CA THR A 47 9.35 19.03 13.60
C THR A 47 9.67 17.73 12.86
N MET A 48 8.68 17.14 12.18
CA MET A 48 8.88 15.89 11.46
C MET A 48 9.82 16.05 10.26
N ASN A 49 9.76 17.18 9.55
CA ASN A 49 10.70 17.47 8.46
C ASN A 49 12.13 17.63 9.00
N TYR A 50 12.32 18.31 10.13
CA TYR A 50 13.64 18.39 10.77
C TYR A 50 14.20 17.01 11.15
N ILE A 51 13.35 16.10 11.65
CA ILE A 51 13.77 14.72 11.94
C ILE A 51 14.19 14.00 10.66
N THR A 52 13.41 14.12 9.58
CA THR A 52 13.77 13.58 8.25
C THR A 52 15.14 14.12 7.79
N GLU A 53 15.38 15.42 7.91
CA GLU A 53 16.67 16.03 7.56
C GLU A 53 17.83 15.45 8.37
N CYS A 54 17.64 15.23 9.68
CA CYS A 54 18.66 14.60 10.52
C CYS A 54 18.90 13.13 10.14
N VAL A 55 17.86 12.35 9.82
CA VAL A 55 17.98 10.97 9.33
C VAL A 55 18.78 10.94 8.03
N LEU A 56 18.46 11.83 7.09
CA LEU A 56 19.17 11.93 5.81
C LEU A 56 20.60 12.41 6.02
N ALA A 57 20.87 13.42 6.86
CA ALA A 57 22.23 13.87 7.15
C ALA A 57 23.11 12.76 7.75
N ALA A 58 22.53 11.84 8.52
CA ALA A 58 23.20 10.66 9.06
C ALA A 58 23.42 9.53 8.05
N GLY A 59 22.97 9.69 6.80
CA GLY A 59 23.06 8.64 5.76
C GLY A 59 21.93 7.62 5.79
N GLY A 60 20.86 7.92 6.52
CA GLY A 60 19.65 7.12 6.54
C GLY A 60 18.84 7.22 5.25
N ARG A 61 17.70 6.52 5.26
CA ARG A 61 16.68 6.57 4.20
C ARG A 61 15.38 7.06 4.83
N ASP A 62 14.70 7.96 4.13
CA ASP A 62 13.40 8.49 4.55
C ASP A 62 12.32 8.14 3.51
N PHE A 63 11.20 7.61 4.01
CA PHE A 63 9.97 7.40 3.26
C PHE A 63 8.83 8.14 3.95
N THR A 64 8.58 9.38 3.53
CA THR A 64 7.51 10.21 4.08
C THR A 64 6.25 10.12 3.24
N ILE A 65 5.09 9.93 3.88
CA ILE A 65 3.77 10.10 3.28
C ILE A 65 3.24 11.51 3.57
N ASP A 66 3.26 12.39 2.58
CA ASP A 66 3.03 13.84 2.74
C ASP A 66 1.65 14.27 2.19
N ILE A 67 0.69 14.46 3.10
CA ILE A 67 -0.62 15.03 2.79
C ILE A 67 -0.52 16.56 2.95
N GLY A 68 -0.28 17.26 1.84
CA GLY A 68 -0.23 18.73 1.79
C GLY A 68 1.05 19.34 1.22
N GLY A 69 2.02 18.53 0.81
CA GLY A 69 3.20 19.00 0.07
C GLY A 69 4.26 19.71 0.93
N SER A 70 4.22 19.52 2.25
CA SER A 70 5.16 20.18 3.18
C SER A 70 6.62 19.75 2.98
N TYR A 71 6.84 18.60 2.35
CA TYR A 71 8.17 17.99 2.22
C TYR A 71 8.74 18.07 0.80
N LYS A 72 8.01 18.65 -0.17
CA LYS A 72 8.46 18.73 -1.56
C LYS A 72 9.84 19.37 -1.69
N TYR A 73 10.02 20.52 -1.03
CA TYR A 73 11.28 21.25 -1.06
C TYR A 73 12.43 20.46 -0.42
N SER A 74 12.21 19.86 0.76
CA SER A 74 13.24 19.04 1.41
C SER A 74 13.58 17.79 0.59
N CYS A 75 12.60 17.16 -0.06
CA CYS A 75 12.85 16.06 -0.99
C CYS A 75 13.80 16.48 -2.12
N GLU A 76 13.52 17.61 -2.78
CA GLU A 76 14.37 18.16 -3.85
C GLU A 76 15.77 18.53 -3.33
N LEU A 77 15.87 19.14 -2.15
CA LEU A 77 17.14 19.52 -1.51
C LEU A 77 18.06 18.32 -1.28
N PHE A 78 17.51 17.18 -0.86
CA PHE A 78 18.25 15.94 -0.63
C PHE A 78 18.35 15.05 -1.89
N SER A 79 18.03 15.59 -3.07
CA SER A 79 18.03 14.84 -4.34
C SER A 79 17.18 13.57 -4.30
N GLY A 80 16.10 13.59 -3.52
CA GLY A 80 15.14 12.51 -3.42
C GLY A 80 14.14 12.48 -4.59
N THR A 81 13.38 11.40 -4.65
CA THR A 81 12.27 11.28 -5.60
C THR A 81 10.97 11.70 -4.92
N TYR A 82 10.36 12.77 -5.43
CA TYR A 82 9.02 13.18 -5.03
C TYR A 82 7.99 12.55 -5.96
N ILE A 83 7.13 11.68 -5.42
CA ILE A 83 6.09 11.00 -6.18
C ILE A 83 4.75 11.68 -5.90
N ASP A 84 4.22 12.38 -6.90
CA ASP A 84 2.85 12.92 -6.86
C ASP A 84 1.89 11.92 -7.49
N LEU A 85 0.79 11.62 -6.80
CA LEU A 85 -0.27 10.73 -7.29
C LEU A 85 -1.26 11.52 -8.15
N ASP A 86 -0.74 12.11 -9.22
CA ASP A 86 -1.55 12.68 -10.29
C ASP A 86 -2.14 11.58 -11.18
N ASP A 87 -3.05 11.95 -12.09
CA ASP A 87 -3.81 11.02 -12.95
C ASP A 87 -2.95 10.05 -13.81
N ASN A 88 -1.64 10.30 -13.93
CA ASN A 88 -0.71 9.50 -14.73
C ASN A 88 0.05 8.42 -13.93
N LEU A 89 -0.04 8.38 -12.60
CA LEU A 89 0.61 7.35 -11.80
C LEU A 89 -0.40 6.33 -11.29
N SER A 90 -0.19 5.07 -11.65
CA SER A 90 -0.96 3.94 -11.12
C SER A 90 -0.14 3.19 -10.07
N LEU A 91 -0.67 3.13 -8.85
CA LEU A 91 -0.17 2.29 -7.76
C LEU A 91 -0.95 0.99 -7.72
N ASN A 92 -0.84 0.18 -8.77
CA ASN A 92 -1.38 -1.16 -8.73
C ASN A 92 -0.51 -2.03 -7.76
N PRO A 93 -1.04 -2.48 -6.60
CA PRO A 93 -0.28 -3.21 -5.59
C PRO A 93 0.19 -4.59 -6.05
N PHE A 94 -0.35 -5.08 -7.18
CA PHE A 94 -0.01 -6.36 -7.77
C PHE A 94 1.18 -6.30 -8.74
N SER A 95 1.57 -5.10 -9.19
CA SER A 95 2.48 -4.97 -10.34
C SER A 95 3.89 -5.50 -10.09
N ASN A 96 4.37 -5.46 -8.84
CA ASN A 96 5.74 -5.83 -8.50
C ASN A 96 5.82 -6.96 -7.47
N ILE A 97 4.81 -7.85 -7.46
CA ILE A 97 4.82 -9.05 -6.62
C ILE A 97 5.58 -10.18 -7.34
N GLY A 98 6.43 -10.90 -6.63
CA GLY A 98 7.15 -12.05 -7.15
C GLY A 98 8.29 -12.45 -6.22
N PRO A 99 8.50 -13.76 -5.97
CA PRO A 99 9.62 -14.21 -5.17
C PRO A 99 10.95 -13.91 -5.87
N ALA A 100 12.04 -13.91 -5.11
CA ALA A 100 13.38 -13.76 -5.67
C ALA A 100 13.65 -14.84 -6.74
N LYS A 101 14.37 -14.47 -7.82
CA LYS A 101 14.61 -15.35 -8.99
C LYS A 101 15.26 -16.70 -8.63
N ASN A 102 16.01 -16.74 -7.53
CA ASN A 102 16.76 -17.89 -7.05
C ASN A 102 16.17 -18.50 -5.76
N ALA A 103 14.95 -18.11 -5.37
CA ALA A 103 14.28 -18.66 -4.20
C ALA A 103 14.01 -20.17 -4.36
N SER A 104 14.26 -20.94 -3.31
CA SER A 104 13.88 -22.35 -3.21
C SER A 104 12.35 -22.52 -3.29
N PRO A 105 11.85 -23.72 -3.60
CA PRO A 105 10.40 -23.97 -3.63
C PRO A 105 9.68 -23.61 -2.32
N GLN A 106 10.35 -23.80 -1.18
CA GLN A 106 9.82 -23.44 0.13
C GLN A 106 9.70 -21.92 0.29
N GLU A 107 10.78 -21.17 0.02
CA GLU A 107 10.78 -19.70 0.09
C GLU A 107 9.77 -19.08 -0.87
N GLN A 108 9.58 -19.67 -2.06
CA GLN A 108 8.55 -19.24 -3.00
C GLN A 108 7.14 -19.41 -2.42
N ASN A 109 6.88 -20.53 -1.75
CA ASN A 109 5.56 -20.78 -1.14
C ASN A 109 5.30 -19.83 0.04
N GLU A 110 6.27 -19.64 0.92
CA GLU A 110 6.19 -18.69 2.04
C GLU A 110 5.93 -17.26 1.55
N TYR A 111 6.67 -16.82 0.52
CA TYR A 111 6.46 -15.52 -0.11
C TYR A 111 5.02 -15.34 -0.61
N TRP A 112 4.47 -16.32 -1.33
CA TRP A 112 3.10 -16.21 -1.85
C TRP A 112 2.04 -16.23 -0.74
N GLN A 113 2.28 -16.93 0.37
CA GLN A 113 1.40 -16.89 1.54
C GLN A 113 1.37 -15.50 2.17
N GLU A 114 2.53 -14.88 2.36
CA GLU A 114 2.64 -13.51 2.89
C GLU A 114 2.00 -12.48 1.96
N VAL A 115 2.26 -12.56 0.65
CA VAL A 115 1.65 -11.68 -0.35
C VAL A 115 0.13 -11.83 -0.36
N ASN A 116 -0.38 -13.07 -0.35
CA ASN A 116 -1.82 -13.30 -0.31
C ASN A 116 -2.46 -12.69 0.95
N SER A 117 -1.82 -12.83 2.11
CA SER A 117 -2.29 -12.22 3.36
C SER A 117 -2.29 -10.69 3.26
N LEU A 118 -1.17 -10.08 2.85
CA LEU A 118 -1.02 -8.63 2.74
C LEU A 118 -2.06 -8.02 1.78
N ILE A 119 -2.19 -8.60 0.58
CA ILE A 119 -3.18 -8.14 -0.39
C ILE A 119 -4.59 -8.31 0.15
N THR A 120 -4.89 -9.44 0.81
CA THR A 120 -6.22 -9.67 1.38
C THR A 120 -6.58 -8.59 2.39
N SER A 121 -5.64 -8.19 3.26
CA SER A 121 -5.85 -7.08 4.19
C SER A 121 -6.05 -5.74 3.49
N ILE A 122 -5.33 -5.46 2.40
CA ILE A 122 -5.52 -4.23 1.59
C ILE A 122 -6.93 -4.21 0.99
N VAL A 123 -7.33 -5.30 0.31
CA VAL A 123 -8.65 -5.40 -0.32
C VAL A 123 -9.76 -5.34 0.74
N ALA A 124 -9.60 -5.98 1.89
CA ALA A 124 -10.53 -5.92 3.00
C ALA A 124 -10.72 -4.49 3.53
N SER A 125 -9.61 -3.77 3.78
CA SER A 125 -9.65 -2.37 4.23
C SER A 125 -10.32 -1.45 3.20
N MET A 126 -10.13 -1.72 1.91
CA MET A 126 -10.77 -0.98 0.83
C MET A 126 -12.25 -1.30 0.69
N ALA A 127 -12.65 -2.57 0.84
CA ALA A 127 -14.03 -3.03 0.81
C ALA A 127 -14.83 -2.50 2.01
N ARG A 128 -14.20 -2.40 3.19
CA ARG A 128 -14.83 -1.96 4.44
C ARG A 128 -14.01 -0.83 5.09
N GLN A 129 -14.21 0.41 4.62
CA GLN A 129 -13.45 1.59 5.09
C GLN A 129 -13.78 2.05 6.53
N ARG A 130 -14.94 1.69 7.07
CA ARG A 130 -15.47 2.23 8.33
C ARG A 130 -15.85 1.16 9.37
N GLN A 131 -15.74 -0.09 9.00
CA GLN A 131 -16.14 -1.23 9.82
C GLN A 131 -15.16 -2.37 9.57
N ASP A 132 -15.05 -3.26 10.54
CA ASP A 132 -14.25 -4.46 10.37
C ASP A 132 -14.92 -5.41 9.38
N ILE A 133 -14.10 -6.22 8.73
CA ILE A 133 -14.58 -7.33 7.90
C ILE A 133 -15.08 -8.46 8.80
N THR A 134 -16.16 -9.14 8.41
CA THR A 134 -16.66 -10.32 9.13
C THR A 134 -15.87 -11.57 8.74
N ASP A 135 -15.84 -12.59 9.61
CA ASP A 135 -15.17 -13.87 9.35
C ASP A 135 -15.61 -14.53 8.04
N THR A 136 -16.89 -14.38 7.67
CA THR A 136 -17.43 -14.93 6.41
C THR A 136 -16.88 -14.17 5.21
N GLU A 137 -16.84 -12.84 5.27
CA GLU A 137 -16.25 -12.02 4.22
C GLU A 137 -14.75 -12.25 4.10
N GLU A 138 -14.03 -12.35 5.21
CA GLU A 138 -12.60 -12.65 5.24
C GLU A 138 -12.31 -14.02 4.62
N SER A 139 -13.12 -15.03 4.94
CA SER A 139 -13.03 -16.35 4.33
C SER A 139 -13.26 -16.31 2.82
N ILE A 140 -14.23 -15.54 2.35
CA ILE A 140 -14.50 -15.33 0.92
C ILE A 140 -13.30 -14.64 0.24
N LEU A 141 -12.79 -13.55 0.82
CA LEU A 141 -11.64 -12.82 0.25
C LEU A 141 -10.39 -13.70 0.21
N SER A 142 -10.14 -14.48 1.26
CA SER A 142 -9.00 -15.40 1.36
C SER A 142 -9.06 -16.56 0.36
N ASP A 143 -10.22 -16.82 -0.25
CA ASP A 143 -10.36 -17.79 -1.34
C ASP A 143 -10.26 -17.12 -2.72
N VAL A 144 -10.97 -16.01 -2.92
CA VAL A 144 -11.03 -15.29 -4.20
C VAL A 144 -9.68 -14.66 -4.57
N ILE A 145 -9.04 -13.96 -3.63
CA ILE A 145 -7.83 -13.17 -3.93
C ILE A 145 -6.67 -14.07 -4.35
N PRO A 146 -6.31 -15.15 -3.61
CA PRO A 146 -5.27 -16.07 -4.05
C PRO A 146 -5.59 -16.75 -5.38
N PHE A 147 -6.87 -17.06 -5.65
CA PHE A 147 -7.28 -17.62 -6.93
C PHE A 147 -6.94 -16.68 -8.10
N VAL A 148 -7.32 -15.40 -7.99
CA VAL A 148 -7.06 -14.40 -9.04
C VAL A 148 -5.56 -14.14 -9.18
N ILE A 149 -4.82 -14.00 -8.06
CA ILE A 149 -3.37 -13.83 -8.07
C ILE A 149 -2.68 -15.03 -8.72
N ASN A 150 -3.12 -16.25 -8.44
CA ASN A 150 -2.51 -17.43 -9.05
C ASN A 150 -2.73 -17.50 -10.56
N LYS A 151 -3.90 -17.04 -11.02
CA LYS A 151 -4.24 -17.01 -12.44
C LYS A 151 -3.54 -15.90 -13.22
N HIS A 152 -3.39 -14.71 -12.62
CA HIS A 152 -2.92 -13.51 -13.33
C HIS A 152 -1.56 -12.99 -12.87
N LYS A 153 -1.06 -13.41 -11.71
CA LYS A 153 0.23 -13.00 -11.13
C LYS A 153 0.35 -11.47 -11.12
N GLN A 154 1.41 -10.90 -11.69
CA GLN A 154 1.63 -9.44 -11.74
C GLN A 154 0.59 -8.70 -12.60
N ALA A 155 -0.15 -9.40 -13.45
CA ALA A 155 -1.24 -8.85 -14.23
C ALA A 155 -2.55 -8.70 -13.43
N THR A 156 -2.55 -9.06 -12.14
CA THR A 156 -3.73 -8.91 -11.27
C THR A 156 -4.12 -7.44 -11.11
N THR A 157 -5.41 -7.17 -11.02
CA THR A 157 -5.99 -5.85 -10.80
C THR A 157 -7.25 -5.96 -9.94
N PHE A 158 -7.69 -4.85 -9.33
CA PHE A 158 -8.99 -4.80 -8.66
C PHE A 158 -10.14 -5.15 -9.60
N THR A 159 -10.01 -4.80 -10.89
CA THR A 159 -10.99 -5.16 -11.91
C THR A 159 -11.13 -6.68 -12.06
N LEU A 160 -10.02 -7.43 -12.08
CA LEU A 160 -10.06 -8.89 -12.18
C LEU A 160 -10.65 -9.54 -10.92
N ILE A 161 -10.35 -8.99 -9.74
CA ILE A 161 -10.96 -9.44 -8.48
C ILE A 161 -12.47 -9.20 -8.50
N TYR A 162 -12.90 -8.02 -8.95
CA TYR A 162 -14.32 -7.69 -9.11
C TYR A 162 -15.02 -8.63 -10.09
N GLU A 163 -14.44 -8.87 -11.27
CA GLU A 163 -15.01 -9.76 -12.28
C GLU A 163 -15.13 -11.20 -11.74
N GLU A 164 -14.13 -11.69 -11.00
CA GLU A 164 -14.19 -13.01 -10.35
C GLU A 164 -15.27 -13.10 -9.28
N MET A 165 -15.41 -12.09 -8.42
CA MET A 165 -16.48 -12.07 -7.41
C MET A 165 -17.87 -12.05 -8.06
N MET A 166 -18.06 -11.25 -9.12
CA MET A 166 -19.32 -11.21 -9.86
C MET A 166 -19.67 -12.58 -10.43
N LEU A 167 -18.71 -13.29 -11.03
CA LEU A 167 -18.93 -14.65 -11.54
C LEU A 167 -19.35 -15.62 -10.44
N ARG A 168 -18.63 -15.63 -9.30
CA ARG A 168 -18.96 -16.52 -8.17
C ARG A 168 -20.28 -16.19 -7.50
N SER A 169 -20.72 -14.93 -7.55
CA SER A 169 -22.03 -14.53 -7.04
C SER A 169 -23.21 -15.13 -7.82
N GLU A 170 -22.96 -15.62 -9.04
CA GLU A 170 -23.96 -16.27 -9.90
C GLU A 170 -23.76 -17.79 -9.98
N GLU A 171 -22.74 -18.35 -9.31
CA GLU A 171 -22.37 -19.76 -9.44
C GLU A 171 -23.39 -20.72 -8.80
N VAL A 172 -23.85 -21.68 -9.60
CA VAL A 172 -24.77 -22.72 -9.16
C VAL A 172 -24.02 -23.72 -8.27
N GLY A 173 -24.36 -23.74 -6.98
CA GLY A 173 -23.71 -24.61 -5.99
C GLY A 173 -23.29 -23.87 -4.73
N ILE A 174 -23.17 -22.54 -4.80
CA ILE A 174 -22.89 -21.69 -3.64
C ILE A 174 -24.23 -21.28 -2.99
N PRO A 175 -24.35 -21.38 -1.64
CA PRO A 175 -25.55 -20.92 -0.92
C PRO A 175 -25.93 -19.48 -1.28
N GLU A 176 -27.24 -19.21 -1.39
CA GLU A 176 -27.74 -17.89 -1.79
C GLU A 176 -27.26 -16.76 -0.87
N THR A 177 -27.18 -17.03 0.43
CA THR A 177 -26.64 -16.09 1.42
C THR A 177 -25.18 -15.74 1.14
N THR A 178 -24.34 -16.73 0.84
CA THR A 178 -22.93 -16.52 0.49
C THR A 178 -22.79 -15.77 -0.83
N ARG A 179 -23.59 -16.12 -1.85
CA ARG A 179 -23.62 -15.39 -3.14
C ARG A 179 -23.97 -13.92 -2.96
N ALA A 180 -24.95 -13.62 -2.11
CA ALA A 180 -25.31 -12.24 -1.78
C ALA A 180 -24.15 -11.46 -1.13
N ILE A 181 -23.40 -12.09 -0.21
CA ILE A 181 -22.22 -11.47 0.42
C ILE A 181 -21.11 -11.22 -0.60
N ILE A 182 -20.83 -12.20 -1.48
CA ILE A 182 -19.84 -12.05 -2.56
C ILE A 182 -20.22 -10.88 -3.46
N TYR A 183 -21.49 -10.79 -3.85
CA TYR A 183 -22.01 -9.69 -4.66
C TYR A 183 -21.86 -8.33 -3.96
N GLU A 184 -22.17 -8.25 -2.66
CA GLU A 184 -22.00 -7.02 -1.88
C GLU A 184 -20.53 -6.59 -1.83
N LEU A 185 -19.60 -7.51 -1.53
CA LEU A 185 -18.17 -7.26 -1.55
C LEU A 185 -17.68 -6.78 -2.93
N ALA A 186 -18.19 -7.38 -4.01
CA ALA A 186 -17.87 -6.93 -5.37
C ALA A 186 -18.28 -5.46 -5.58
N LEU A 187 -19.47 -5.08 -5.10
CA LEU A 187 -19.94 -3.70 -5.22
C LEU A 187 -19.10 -2.71 -4.40
N THR A 188 -18.60 -3.11 -3.22
CA THR A 188 -17.77 -2.21 -2.40
C THR A 188 -16.39 -1.97 -2.99
N ILE A 189 -15.82 -2.95 -3.72
CA ILE A 189 -14.53 -2.77 -4.40
C ILE A 189 -14.66 -2.13 -5.79
N LYS A 190 -15.87 -2.08 -6.37
CA LYS A 190 -16.14 -1.49 -7.69
C LYS A 190 -15.53 -0.09 -7.91
N PRO A 191 -15.52 0.85 -6.93
CA PRO A 191 -14.91 2.17 -7.09
C PRO A 191 -13.41 2.15 -7.42
N PHE A 192 -12.72 1.05 -7.10
CA PHE A 192 -11.29 0.85 -7.34
C PHE A 192 -10.99 0.07 -8.60
N THR A 193 -12.01 -0.30 -9.38
CA THR A 193 -11.87 -0.96 -10.68
C THR A 193 -11.79 0.08 -11.81
N LYS A 194 -11.53 -0.35 -13.05
CA LYS A 194 -11.61 0.50 -14.25
C LYS A 194 -12.97 1.21 -14.43
N LEU A 195 -14.02 0.73 -13.75
CA LEU A 195 -15.38 1.30 -13.80
C LEU A 195 -15.61 2.40 -12.77
N GLY A 196 -14.68 2.58 -11.83
CA GLY A 196 -14.81 3.46 -10.69
C GLY A 196 -13.91 4.70 -10.76
N PRO A 197 -14.12 5.68 -9.87
CA PRO A 197 -13.37 6.93 -9.86
C PRO A 197 -11.87 6.78 -9.54
N TRP A 198 -11.45 5.65 -8.97
CA TRP A 198 -10.06 5.36 -8.63
C TRP A 198 -9.39 4.39 -9.61
N GLY A 199 -10.08 4.02 -10.69
CA GLY A 199 -9.63 2.99 -11.62
C GLY A 199 -8.29 3.31 -12.28
N SER A 200 -8.12 4.54 -12.76
CA SER A 200 -6.88 5.02 -13.41
C SER A 200 -5.66 4.91 -12.49
N SER A 201 -5.83 5.21 -11.20
CA SER A 201 -4.75 5.23 -10.21
C SER A 201 -4.37 3.83 -9.67
N LEU A 202 -5.15 2.79 -9.93
CA LEU A 202 -4.97 1.48 -9.28
C LEU A 202 -4.99 0.26 -10.23
N ASN A 203 -5.34 0.44 -11.50
CA ASN A 203 -5.48 -0.68 -12.46
C ASN A 203 -4.53 -0.62 -13.64
N ALA A 204 -3.74 0.44 -13.83
CA ALA A 204 -2.72 0.43 -14.87
C ALA A 204 -1.51 -0.38 -14.40
N HIS A 205 -0.94 -1.19 -15.29
CA HIS A 205 0.36 -1.81 -15.07
C HIS A 205 1.45 -0.78 -15.36
N VAL A 206 2.45 -0.72 -14.49
CA VAL A 206 3.65 0.09 -14.76
C VAL A 206 4.28 -0.47 -16.03
N THR A 207 4.42 0.37 -17.05
CA THR A 207 5.09 0.03 -18.32
C THR A 207 6.57 0.31 -18.22
#